data_AF-A0A944U0N2-F1
#
_entry.id   AF-A0A944U0N2-F1
#
_cell.length_a   1.000
_cell.length_b   1.000
_cell.length_c   1.000
_cell.angle_alpha   90.00
_cell.angle_beta   90.00
_cell.angle_gamma   90.00
#
_symmetry.space_group_name_H-M   'P 1'
#
loop_
_entity.id
_entity.type
_entity.pdbx_description
1 polymer ?
#
loop_
_entity_poly.entity_id
_entity_poly.type
_entity_poly.pdbx_seq_one_letter_code
_entity_poly.pdbx_strand_id
1 'polypeptide(L)'
;MDFIKKHYEKIILAVVLLGLAGAAAYLPFLVSSIRVELEESIRPTKAKEFQPKDLSEKIALLNRAKNPKSAIIAGPEHNTFNPVGWIDNNGTLVKDRFYGRKGPNALKIIETNPLYLRISFNADKEIKAENPRYSFAVTREAAEKKSERRKVTRFARLRDKNDIFILKEVKGNPLKPDGFVLELLESNQAITVEALQPFTEVTGFKADLEYPAAKPRKFTSQRKGDKISIEKRNYKVVFVSETEVVLSDEKTSKHTTITSGLVQ
;
A
#
# COMPACT_ATOMS: atom_id res chain seq x y z
N MET A 1 -33.94 -81.57 76.14
CA MET A 1 -33.81 -81.06 74.76
C MET A 1 -35.16 -80.73 74.08
N ASP A 2 -36.31 -80.88 74.75
CA ASP A 2 -37.61 -80.69 74.08
C ASP A 2 -38.06 -79.23 73.95
N PHE A 3 -37.66 -78.35 74.86
CA PHE A 3 -38.13 -76.96 74.85
C PHE A 3 -37.58 -76.16 73.66
N ILE A 4 -36.30 -76.35 73.35
CA ILE A 4 -35.63 -75.71 72.20
C ILE A 4 -36.21 -76.25 70.89
N LYS A 5 -36.54 -77.55 70.80
CA LYS A 5 -37.15 -78.13 69.59
C LYS A 5 -38.59 -77.64 69.34
N LYS A 6 -39.41 -77.46 70.39
CA LYS A 6 -40.80 -77.00 70.24
C LYS A 6 -40.95 -75.48 70.01
N HIS A 7 -39.94 -74.70 70.36
CA HIS A 7 -39.98 -73.24 70.26
C HIS A 7 -38.85 -72.63 69.40
N TYR A 8 -38.19 -73.45 68.57
CA TYR A 8 -37.07 -73.02 67.73
C TYR A 8 -37.48 -71.87 66.79
N GLU A 9 -38.68 -71.91 66.23
CA GLU A 9 -39.22 -70.86 65.35
C GLU A 9 -39.32 -69.51 66.06
N LYS A 10 -39.80 -69.49 67.31
CA LYS A 10 -39.91 -68.27 68.11
C LYS A 10 -38.54 -67.70 68.50
N ILE A 11 -37.56 -68.57 68.77
CA ILE A 11 -36.19 -68.15 69.09
C ILE A 11 -35.53 -67.53 67.85
N ILE A 12 -35.64 -68.17 66.68
CA ILE A 12 -35.12 -67.63 65.41
C ILE A 12 -35.80 -66.30 65.10
N LEU A 13 -37.13 -66.21 65.24
CA LEU A 13 -37.87 -64.98 65.00
C LEU A 13 -37.44 -63.86 65.95
N ALA A 14 -37.21 -64.15 67.23
CA ALA A 14 -36.72 -63.17 68.19
C ALA A 14 -35.30 -62.66 67.84
N VAL A 15 -34.39 -63.55 67.41
CA VAL A 15 -33.03 -63.16 66.98
C VAL A 15 -33.08 -62.31 65.72
N VAL A 16 -33.90 -62.66 64.74
CA VAL A 16 -34.08 -61.87 63.51
C VAL A 16 -34.64 -60.48 63.84
N LEU A 17 -35.63 -60.41 64.73
CA LEU A 17 -36.28 -59.15 65.10
C LEU A 17 -35.32 -58.23 65.90
N LEU A 18 -34.50 -58.81 66.78
CA LEU A 18 -33.41 -58.08 67.45
C LEU A 18 -32.35 -57.57 66.46
N GLY A 19 -31.96 -58.41 65.48
CA GLY A 19 -31.04 -58.00 64.43
C GLY A 19 -31.57 -56.84 63.59
N LEU A 20 -32.86 -56.87 63.27
CA LEU A 20 -33.54 -55.82 62.48
C LEU A 20 -33.67 -54.52 63.28
N ALA A 21 -33.98 -54.59 64.57
CA ALA A 21 -33.98 -53.44 65.47
C ALA A 21 -32.57 -52.82 65.63
N GLY A 22 -31.54 -53.65 65.76
CA GLY A 22 -30.15 -53.21 65.82
C GLY A 22 -29.70 -52.52 64.53
N ALA A 23 -30.04 -53.08 63.37
CA ALA A 23 -29.76 -52.46 62.08
C ALA A 23 -30.48 -51.11 61.93
N ALA A 24 -31.76 -51.03 62.31
CA ALA A 24 -32.54 -49.80 62.26
C ALA A 24 -31.94 -48.69 63.16
N ALA A 25 -31.44 -49.06 64.34
CA ALA A 25 -30.76 -48.12 65.25
C ALA A 25 -29.38 -47.67 64.74
N TYR A 26 -28.71 -48.47 63.90
CA TYR A 26 -27.38 -48.16 63.36
C TYR A 26 -27.41 -47.28 62.09
N LEU A 27 -28.50 -47.34 61.32
CA LEU A 27 -28.66 -46.55 60.08
C LEU A 27 -28.45 -45.03 60.24
N PRO A 28 -28.93 -44.34 61.30
CA PRO A 28 -28.72 -42.91 61.47
C PRO A 28 -27.24 -42.51 61.54
N PHE A 29 -26.40 -43.34 62.19
CA PHE A 29 -24.97 -43.09 62.31
C PHE A 29 -24.27 -43.19 60.96
N LEU A 30 -24.58 -44.22 60.17
CA LEU A 30 -24.06 -44.38 58.80
C LEU A 30 -24.47 -43.22 57.87
N VAL A 31 -25.72 -42.77 57.96
CA VAL A 31 -26.19 -41.63 57.15
C VAL A 31 -25.45 -40.35 57.53
N SER A 32 -25.18 -40.13 58.82
CA SER A 32 -24.43 -38.96 59.27
C SER A 32 -22.99 -38.93 58.77
N SER A 33 -22.28 -40.08 58.78
CA SER A 33 -20.90 -40.15 58.29
C SER A 33 -20.82 -39.92 56.77
N ILE A 34 -21.74 -40.52 56.01
CA ILE A 34 -21.80 -40.34 54.56
C ILE A 34 -22.10 -38.88 54.19
N ARG A 35 -22.97 -38.19 54.95
CA ARG A 35 -23.25 -36.77 54.71
C ARG A 35 -22.02 -35.89 54.90
N VAL A 36 -21.23 -36.12 55.95
CA VAL A 36 -20.00 -35.37 56.20
C VAL A 36 -18.97 -35.60 55.10
N GLU A 37 -18.81 -36.85 54.65
CA GLU A 37 -17.90 -37.20 53.55
C GLU A 37 -18.33 -36.59 52.21
N LEU A 38 -19.65 -36.55 51.93
CA LEU A 38 -20.17 -35.86 50.76
C LEU A 38 -19.94 -34.35 50.83
N GLU A 39 -20.21 -33.71 51.98
CA GLU A 39 -19.97 -32.27 52.14
C GLU A 39 -18.48 -31.91 51.99
N GLU A 40 -17.57 -32.78 52.41
CA GLU A 40 -16.13 -32.56 52.27
C GLU A 40 -15.64 -32.77 50.83
N SER A 41 -16.17 -33.77 50.13
CA SER A 41 -15.85 -34.05 48.73
C SER A 41 -16.46 -33.07 47.72
N ILE A 42 -17.57 -32.41 48.07
CA ILE A 42 -18.26 -31.43 47.21
C ILE A 42 -17.66 -30.02 47.35
N ARG A 43 -16.68 -29.79 48.25
CA ARG A 43 -16.04 -28.47 48.39
C ARG A 43 -15.44 -28.03 47.05
N PRO A 44 -15.95 -26.96 46.41
CA PRO A 44 -15.43 -26.52 45.14
C PRO A 44 -14.01 -26.00 45.37
N THR A 45 -13.01 -26.70 44.82
CA THR A 45 -11.63 -26.23 44.79
C THR A 45 -11.63 -24.88 44.10
N LYS A 46 -11.24 -23.81 44.82
CA LYS A 46 -11.21 -22.45 44.29
C LYS A 46 -10.37 -22.46 43.00
N ALA A 47 -11.02 -22.25 41.85
CA ALA A 47 -10.35 -22.33 40.56
C ALA A 47 -9.20 -21.32 40.56
N LYS A 48 -7.99 -21.79 40.23
CA LYS A 48 -6.81 -20.93 40.14
C LYS A 48 -7.09 -19.86 39.09
N GLU A 49 -6.91 -18.59 39.45
CA GLU A 49 -7.19 -17.46 38.57
C GLU A 49 -6.42 -17.62 37.25
N PHE A 50 -7.13 -17.40 36.14
CA PHE A 50 -6.56 -17.48 34.81
C PHE A 50 -5.49 -16.39 34.65
N GLN A 51 -4.22 -16.79 34.54
CA GLN A 51 -3.16 -15.87 34.17
C GLN A 51 -3.08 -15.81 32.63
N PRO A 52 -3.43 -14.67 32.00
CA PRO A 52 -3.34 -14.57 30.55
C PRO A 52 -1.89 -14.74 30.13
N LYS A 53 -1.65 -15.71 29.25
CA LYS A 53 -0.31 -15.96 28.70
C LYS A 53 0.07 -14.79 27.80
N ASP A 54 1.26 -14.22 28.03
CA ASP A 54 1.76 -13.16 27.16
C ASP A 54 1.99 -13.70 25.74
N LEU A 55 1.27 -13.12 24.78
CA LEU A 55 1.35 -13.47 23.36
C LEU A 55 2.11 -12.42 22.55
N SER A 56 2.70 -11.41 23.20
CA SER A 56 3.34 -10.27 22.52
C SER A 56 4.39 -10.70 21.50
N GLU A 57 5.21 -11.71 21.83
CA GLU A 57 6.21 -12.25 20.89
C GLU A 57 5.58 -12.90 19.66
N LYS A 58 4.47 -13.64 19.84
CA LYS A 58 3.76 -14.29 18.73
C LYS A 58 3.08 -13.27 17.84
N ILE A 59 2.53 -12.22 18.43
CA ILE A 59 1.93 -11.10 17.70
C ILE A 59 3.01 -10.36 16.91
N ALA A 60 4.19 -10.13 17.49
CA ALA A 60 5.32 -9.51 16.80
C ALA A 60 5.82 -10.36 15.62
N LEU A 61 5.90 -11.68 15.78
CA LEU A 61 6.24 -12.60 14.69
C LEU A 61 5.19 -12.59 13.57
N LEU A 62 3.90 -12.58 13.91
CA LEU A 62 2.82 -12.50 12.94
C LEU A 62 2.88 -11.19 12.15
N ASN A 63 3.14 -10.06 12.82
CA ASN A 63 3.27 -8.76 12.16
C ASN A 63 4.48 -8.70 11.21
N ARG A 64 5.60 -9.35 11.58
CA ARG A 64 6.75 -9.49 10.68
C ARG A 64 6.42 -10.35 9.46
N ALA A 65 5.67 -11.43 9.64
CA ALA A 65 5.29 -12.33 8.55
C ALA A 65 4.28 -11.69 7.58
N LYS A 66 3.40 -10.79 8.07
CA LYS A 66 2.46 -10.04 7.22
C LYS A 66 3.15 -9.09 6.24
N ASN A 67 4.32 -8.57 6.60
CA ASN A 67 5.11 -7.66 5.77
C ASN A 67 6.48 -8.26 5.45
N PRO A 68 6.55 -9.29 4.58
CA PRO A 68 7.81 -9.91 4.22
C PRO A 68 8.70 -8.86 3.53
N LYS A 69 9.85 -8.53 4.14
CA LYS A 69 10.85 -7.70 3.48
C LYS A 69 11.39 -8.47 2.28
N SER A 70 11.34 -7.87 1.10
CA SER A 70 11.97 -8.44 -0.08
C SER A 70 13.47 -8.55 0.17
N ALA A 71 14.00 -9.78 0.11
CA ALA A 71 15.43 -9.99 0.14
C ALA A 71 16.00 -9.51 -1.20
N ILE A 72 16.68 -8.37 -1.19
CA ILE A 72 17.43 -7.89 -2.35
C ILE A 72 18.68 -8.77 -2.44
N ILE A 73 18.63 -9.87 -3.21
CA ILE A 73 19.74 -10.85 -3.37
C ILE A 73 20.68 -10.44 -4.52
N ALA A 74 20.27 -9.51 -5.38
CA ALA A 74 21.10 -8.95 -6.44
C ALA A 74 21.17 -7.42 -6.28
N GLY A 75 22.37 -6.87 -6.22
CA GLY A 75 22.59 -5.43 -6.13
C GLY A 75 23.95 -5.07 -5.53
N PRO A 76 24.32 -3.78 -5.53
CA PRO A 76 25.58 -3.30 -4.95
C PRO A 76 25.48 -3.03 -3.44
N GLU A 77 24.36 -3.37 -2.79
CA GLU A 77 24.09 -3.11 -1.37
C GLU A 77 24.56 -4.27 -0.46
N HIS A 78 24.80 -5.46 -1.01
CA HIS A 78 25.44 -6.57 -0.29
C HIS A 78 26.45 -7.30 -1.19
N ASN A 79 27.48 -7.91 -0.58
CA ASN A 79 28.60 -8.53 -1.30
C ASN A 79 28.53 -10.06 -1.29
N THR A 80 27.39 -10.66 -0.90
CA THR A 80 27.30 -12.12 -0.71
C THR A 80 27.22 -12.86 -2.04
N PHE A 81 26.58 -12.26 -3.04
CA PHE A 81 26.38 -12.85 -4.38
C PHE A 81 26.89 -11.98 -5.53
N ASN A 82 27.46 -10.81 -5.23
CA ASN A 82 28.01 -9.89 -6.21
C ASN A 82 29.52 -9.72 -5.94
N PRO A 83 30.41 -10.00 -6.90
CA PRO A 83 31.84 -9.81 -6.70
C PRO A 83 32.15 -8.35 -6.34
N VAL A 84 33.24 -8.14 -5.61
CA VAL A 84 33.73 -6.79 -5.30
C VAL A 84 34.63 -6.32 -6.43
N GLY A 85 34.41 -5.10 -6.93
CA GLY A 85 35.33 -4.46 -7.86
C GLY A 85 36.58 -3.97 -7.17
N TRP A 86 37.70 -4.11 -7.87
CA TRP A 86 38.98 -3.58 -7.45
C TRP A 86 39.46 -2.57 -8.49
N ILE A 87 39.99 -1.45 -8.02
CA ILE A 87 40.69 -0.47 -8.85
C ILE A 87 42.14 -0.45 -8.42
N ASP A 88 43.03 -0.42 -9.40
CA ASP A 88 44.43 -0.16 -9.15
C ASP A 88 44.63 1.33 -8.85
N ASN A 89 45.23 1.61 -7.70
CA ASN A 89 45.64 2.94 -7.30
C ASN A 89 47.15 2.91 -7.04
N ASN A 90 47.92 3.15 -8.09
CA ASN A 90 49.38 3.19 -8.08
C ASN A 90 50.03 1.91 -7.51
N GLY A 91 49.60 0.74 -7.98
CA GLY A 91 50.14 -0.56 -7.58
C GLY A 91 49.49 -1.15 -6.32
N THR A 92 48.53 -0.43 -5.71
CA THR A 92 47.72 -0.95 -4.60
C THR A 92 46.28 -1.16 -5.07
N LEU A 93 45.79 -2.39 -4.95
CA LEU A 93 44.39 -2.70 -5.25
C LEU A 93 43.50 -2.18 -4.12
N VAL A 94 42.69 -1.17 -4.44
CA VAL A 94 41.70 -0.60 -3.51
C VAL A 94 40.32 -1.04 -3.95
N LYS A 95 39.46 -1.36 -2.98
CA LYS A 95 38.05 -1.67 -3.24
C LYS A 95 37.37 -0.50 -3.95
N ASP A 96 36.80 -0.77 -5.11
CA ASP A 96 35.99 0.20 -5.83
C ASP A 96 34.66 0.38 -5.11
N ARG A 97 34.53 1.50 -4.39
CA ARG A 97 33.32 1.87 -3.64
C ARG A 97 32.10 2.04 -4.55
N PHE A 98 32.30 2.21 -5.86
CA PHE A 98 31.25 2.38 -6.85
C PHE A 98 31.10 1.15 -7.78
N TYR A 99 31.70 0.01 -7.45
CA TYR A 99 31.52 -1.20 -8.24
C TYR A 99 30.05 -1.61 -8.30
N GLY A 100 29.55 -1.91 -9.50
CA GLY A 100 28.12 -2.16 -9.75
C GLY A 100 27.22 -0.91 -9.64
N ARG A 101 27.74 0.24 -9.17
CA ARG A 101 27.10 1.57 -9.11
C ARG A 101 27.71 2.51 -10.16
N LYS A 102 27.88 2.00 -11.38
CA LYS A 102 28.36 2.79 -12.53
C LYS A 102 27.32 2.81 -13.65
N GLY A 103 27.33 3.86 -14.45
CA GLY A 103 26.39 4.05 -15.54
C GLY A 103 24.94 4.27 -15.06
N PRO A 104 23.93 4.01 -15.89
CA PRO A 104 22.54 4.41 -15.62
C PRO A 104 21.93 3.68 -14.41
N ASN A 105 22.43 2.49 -14.05
CA ASN A 105 21.97 1.71 -12.90
C ASN A 105 22.30 2.36 -11.55
N ALA A 106 23.26 3.27 -11.50
CA ALA A 106 23.61 3.95 -10.25
C ALA A 106 22.67 5.12 -9.92
N LEU A 107 21.86 5.56 -10.88
CA LEU A 107 20.95 6.68 -10.69
C LEU A 107 19.91 6.34 -9.63
N LYS A 108 19.55 7.35 -8.84
CA LYS A 108 18.49 7.30 -7.84
C LYS A 108 17.46 8.37 -8.15
N ILE A 109 16.19 8.00 -8.01
CA ILE A 109 15.09 8.96 -8.04
C ILE A 109 15.08 9.69 -6.69
N ILE A 110 15.22 11.00 -6.71
CA ILE A 110 15.08 11.86 -5.53
C ILE A 110 13.59 12.12 -5.29
N GLU A 111 12.90 12.62 -6.32
CA GLU A 111 11.52 13.04 -6.25
C GLU A 111 10.87 12.92 -7.63
N THR A 112 9.59 12.56 -7.65
CA THR A 112 8.73 12.55 -8.83
C THR A 112 7.61 13.56 -8.64
N ASN A 113 7.44 14.42 -9.64
CA ASN A 113 6.44 15.48 -9.63
C ASN A 113 5.45 15.27 -10.77
N PRO A 114 4.13 15.25 -10.52
CA PRO A 114 3.12 15.15 -11.56
C PRO A 114 3.13 16.38 -12.48
N LEU A 115 2.80 16.17 -13.75
CA LEU A 115 2.61 17.18 -14.77
C LEU A 115 1.13 17.24 -15.14
N TYR A 116 0.56 18.44 -15.05
CA TYR A 116 -0.87 18.63 -15.19
C TYR A 116 -1.30 19.14 -16.57
N LEU A 117 -2.45 18.66 -17.03
CA LEU A 117 -3.30 19.34 -17.98
C LEU A 117 -4.32 20.16 -17.19
N ARG A 118 -4.33 21.49 -17.39
CA ARG A 118 -5.28 22.39 -16.74
C ARG A 118 -6.06 23.17 -17.78
N ILE A 119 -7.38 23.13 -17.69
CA ILE A 119 -8.28 23.88 -18.57
C ILE A 119 -9.28 24.64 -17.70
N SER A 120 -9.31 25.96 -17.83
CA SER A 120 -10.26 26.82 -17.12
C SER A 120 -11.00 27.71 -18.09
N PHE A 121 -12.28 27.94 -17.85
CA PHE A 121 -13.05 28.95 -18.56
C PHE A 121 -12.70 30.35 -18.02
N ASN A 122 -12.48 31.35 -18.87
CA ASN A 122 -12.35 32.73 -18.42
C ASN A 122 -13.71 33.44 -18.59
N ALA A 123 -14.42 33.57 -17.48
CA ALA A 123 -15.73 34.20 -17.41
C ALA A 123 -15.68 35.74 -17.60
N ASP A 124 -14.51 36.36 -17.40
CA ASP A 124 -14.35 37.82 -17.51
C ASP A 124 -14.50 38.36 -18.94
N LYS A 125 -14.50 37.49 -19.95
CA LYS A 125 -14.62 37.91 -21.35
C LYS A 125 -16.08 37.94 -21.78
N GLU A 126 -16.46 39.05 -22.40
CA GLU A 126 -17.81 39.24 -22.92
C GLU A 126 -18.17 38.20 -24.00
N ILE A 127 -19.34 37.59 -23.83
CA ILE A 127 -19.91 36.61 -24.77
C ILE A 127 -20.98 37.33 -25.60
N LYS A 128 -20.81 37.32 -26.93
CA LYS A 128 -21.79 37.89 -27.87
C LYS A 128 -22.98 36.94 -28.07
N ALA A 129 -24.19 37.48 -28.11
CA ALA A 129 -25.43 36.69 -28.25
C ALA A 129 -25.59 36.01 -29.62
N GLU A 130 -25.28 36.71 -30.71
CA GLU A 130 -25.45 36.16 -32.07
C GLU A 130 -24.42 35.09 -32.45
N ASN A 131 -23.32 34.96 -31.70
CA ASN A 131 -22.31 33.91 -31.91
C ASN A 131 -21.41 33.75 -30.66
N PRO A 132 -21.86 32.96 -29.67
CA PRO A 132 -21.13 32.80 -28.41
C PRO A 132 -19.73 32.24 -28.65
N ARG A 133 -18.71 33.02 -28.27
CA ARG A 133 -17.30 32.63 -28.34
C ARG A 133 -16.74 32.54 -26.94
N TYR A 134 -16.43 31.32 -26.52
CA TYR A 134 -15.94 31.05 -25.18
C TYR A 134 -14.42 31.10 -25.17
N SER A 135 -13.85 31.62 -24.07
CA SER A 135 -12.41 31.69 -23.91
C SER A 135 -11.95 30.76 -22.79
N PHE A 136 -10.97 29.92 -23.08
CA PHE A 136 -10.40 28.96 -22.16
C PHE A 136 -8.93 29.28 -21.97
N ALA A 137 -8.45 29.24 -20.73
CA ALA A 137 -7.03 29.18 -20.46
C ALA A 137 -6.60 27.72 -20.32
N VAL A 138 -5.58 27.35 -21.08
CA VAL A 138 -5.08 25.98 -21.16
C VAL A 138 -3.60 25.97 -20.81
N THR A 139 -3.21 25.05 -19.93
CA THR A 139 -1.81 24.77 -19.57
C THR A 139 -1.55 23.28 -19.77
N ARG A 140 -0.59 22.93 -20.63
CA ARG A 140 -0.19 21.54 -20.95
C ARG A 140 1.21 21.25 -20.43
N GLU A 141 1.35 20.94 -19.15
CA GLU A 141 2.69 20.80 -18.55
C GLU A 141 3.46 19.59 -19.10
N ALA A 142 2.77 18.56 -19.56
CA ALA A 142 3.35 17.36 -20.17
C ALA A 142 3.70 17.50 -21.67
N ALA A 143 3.43 18.65 -22.31
CA ALA A 143 3.71 18.84 -23.73
C ALA A 143 5.20 18.67 -24.07
N GLU A 144 5.49 18.04 -25.22
CA GLU A 144 6.87 17.76 -25.65
C GLU A 144 7.67 19.06 -25.83
N LYS A 145 7.09 20.06 -26.49
CA LYS A 145 7.76 21.34 -26.75
C LYS A 145 7.60 22.31 -25.59
N LYS A 146 8.69 22.96 -25.19
CA LYS A 146 8.69 23.96 -24.10
C LYS A 146 7.72 25.12 -24.34
N SER A 147 7.58 25.56 -25.59
CA SER A 147 6.68 26.66 -25.99
C SER A 147 5.20 26.34 -25.81
N GLU A 148 4.84 25.06 -25.80
CA GLU A 148 3.46 24.57 -25.65
C GLU A 148 3.03 24.40 -24.18
N ARG A 149 4.00 24.44 -23.25
CA ARG A 149 3.75 24.25 -21.81
C ARG A 149 3.24 25.50 -21.11
N ARG A 150 3.42 26.68 -21.72
CA ARG A 150 2.95 27.96 -21.15
C ARG A 150 1.42 28.03 -21.18
N LYS A 151 0.85 28.77 -20.24
CA LYS A 151 -0.59 29.09 -20.24
C LYS A 151 -0.94 29.84 -21.53
N VAL A 152 -1.86 29.28 -22.32
CA VAL A 152 -2.36 29.90 -23.56
C VAL A 152 -3.86 30.11 -23.46
N THR A 153 -4.34 31.22 -24.02
CA THR A 153 -5.79 31.41 -24.20
C THR A 153 -6.21 30.82 -25.54
N ARG A 154 -7.24 30.00 -25.52
CA ARG A 154 -7.90 29.46 -26.71
C ARG A 154 -9.34 29.87 -26.72
N PHE A 155 -9.81 30.21 -27.90
CA PHE A 155 -11.22 30.53 -28.10
C PHE A 155 -11.86 29.39 -28.86
N ALA A 156 -13.08 29.04 -28.49
CA ALA A 156 -13.86 28.02 -29.17
C ALA A 156 -15.32 28.46 -29.29
N ARG A 157 -15.95 28.08 -30.39
CA ARG A 157 -17.40 28.12 -30.59
C ARG A 157 -17.95 26.70 -30.48
N LEU A 158 -19.26 26.58 -30.35
CA LEU A 158 -19.92 25.29 -30.32
C LEU A 158 -19.59 24.51 -31.61
N ARG A 159 -19.11 23.26 -31.45
CA ARG A 159 -18.61 22.36 -32.50
C ARG A 159 -17.37 22.84 -33.25
N ASP A 160 -16.70 23.87 -32.77
CA ASP A 160 -15.46 24.37 -33.36
C ASP A 160 -14.24 23.58 -32.85
N LYS A 161 -13.27 23.37 -33.73
CA LYS A 161 -12.05 22.62 -33.47
C LYS A 161 -10.86 23.57 -33.38
N ASN A 162 -10.12 23.50 -32.28
CA ASN A 162 -8.82 24.19 -32.16
C ASN A 162 -7.65 23.18 -32.21
N ASP A 163 -6.45 23.60 -31.81
CA ASP A 163 -5.24 22.77 -31.78
C ASP A 163 -5.19 21.76 -30.61
N ILE A 164 -6.10 21.84 -29.64
CA ILE A 164 -6.08 21.08 -28.38
C ILE A 164 -7.37 20.27 -28.18
N PHE A 165 -8.53 20.84 -28.48
CA PHE A 165 -9.85 20.26 -28.22
C PHE A 165 -10.93 20.75 -29.19
N ILE A 166 -12.06 20.04 -29.17
CA ILE A 166 -13.31 20.41 -29.84
C ILE A 166 -14.34 20.73 -28.75
N LEU A 167 -14.99 21.88 -28.82
CA LEU A 167 -16.11 22.19 -27.91
C LEU A 167 -17.36 21.47 -28.41
N LYS A 168 -17.77 20.38 -27.76
CA LYS A 168 -18.93 19.57 -28.17
C LYS A 168 -20.24 20.17 -27.71
N GLU A 169 -20.28 20.61 -26.46
CA GLU A 169 -21.50 21.02 -25.78
C GLU A 169 -21.23 22.15 -24.79
N VAL A 170 -22.21 23.04 -24.65
CA VAL A 170 -22.23 24.08 -23.63
C VAL A 170 -23.43 23.76 -22.73
N LYS A 171 -23.19 23.60 -21.44
CA LYS A 171 -24.21 23.32 -20.43
C LYS A 171 -24.76 24.63 -19.88
N GLY A 172 -26.07 24.72 -19.72
CA GLY A 172 -26.74 25.90 -19.18
C GLY A 172 -26.98 26.98 -20.24
N ASN A 173 -27.03 28.24 -19.80
CA ASN A 173 -27.31 29.37 -20.67
C ASN A 173 -26.06 29.72 -21.52
N PRO A 174 -26.14 29.84 -22.86
CA PRO A 174 -25.00 30.21 -23.69
C PRO A 174 -24.32 31.55 -23.33
N LEU A 175 -25.03 32.49 -22.70
CA LEU A 175 -24.46 33.75 -22.22
C LEU A 175 -23.91 33.66 -20.79
N LYS A 176 -24.32 32.66 -20.03
CA LYS A 176 -23.89 32.35 -18.66
C LYS A 176 -23.81 30.83 -18.49
N PRO A 177 -22.79 30.20 -19.07
CA PRO A 177 -22.70 28.74 -19.10
C PRO A 177 -22.35 28.21 -17.72
N ASP A 178 -22.89 27.06 -17.36
CA ASP A 178 -22.58 26.34 -16.12
C ASP A 178 -21.35 25.43 -16.30
N GLY A 179 -21.14 24.96 -17.53
CA GLY A 179 -19.98 24.14 -17.88
C GLY A 179 -19.93 23.82 -19.38
N PHE A 180 -18.90 23.08 -19.77
CA PHE A 180 -18.57 22.77 -21.15
C PHE A 180 -18.14 21.32 -21.27
N VAL A 181 -18.53 20.66 -22.35
CA VAL A 181 -17.99 19.35 -22.72
C VAL A 181 -16.99 19.56 -23.84
N LEU A 182 -15.72 19.28 -23.56
CA LEU A 182 -14.62 19.39 -24.51
C LEU A 182 -14.13 17.99 -24.88
N GLU A 183 -13.90 17.73 -26.15
CA GLU A 183 -13.22 16.52 -26.62
C GLU A 183 -11.75 16.84 -26.88
N LEU A 184 -10.83 16.24 -26.11
CA LEU A 184 -9.39 16.42 -26.29
C LEU A 184 -8.93 15.72 -27.58
N LEU A 185 -8.17 16.42 -28.43
CA LEU A 185 -7.73 15.86 -29.72
C LEU A 185 -6.63 14.79 -29.58
N GLU A 186 -5.85 14.83 -28.51
CA GLU A 186 -4.73 13.92 -28.29
C GLU A 186 -5.21 12.53 -27.82
N SER A 187 -6.20 12.50 -26.92
CA SER A 187 -6.74 11.25 -26.34
C SER A 187 -8.11 10.85 -26.89
N ASN A 188 -8.78 11.70 -27.67
CA ASN A 188 -10.19 11.57 -28.06
C ASN A 188 -11.14 11.38 -26.87
N GLN A 189 -10.75 11.90 -25.70
CA GLN A 189 -11.54 11.81 -24.47
C GLN A 189 -12.42 13.04 -24.31
N ALA A 190 -13.69 12.82 -23.98
CA ALA A 190 -14.60 13.89 -23.57
C ALA A 190 -14.39 14.22 -22.09
N ILE A 191 -14.09 15.48 -21.81
CA ILE A 191 -13.91 16.04 -20.47
C ILE A 191 -14.97 17.11 -20.20
N THR A 192 -15.37 17.25 -18.94
CA THR A 192 -16.26 18.34 -18.52
C THR A 192 -15.45 19.41 -17.80
N VAL A 193 -15.56 20.66 -18.26
CA VAL A 193 -14.97 21.83 -17.63
C VAL A 193 -16.10 22.67 -17.07
N GLU A 194 -16.13 22.87 -15.76
CA GLU A 194 -17.13 23.73 -15.13
C GLU A 194 -16.76 25.21 -15.28
N ALA A 195 -17.76 26.10 -15.22
CA ALA A 195 -17.51 27.53 -15.37
C ALA A 195 -16.70 28.12 -14.21
N LEU A 196 -16.85 27.56 -13.00
CA LEU A 196 -16.19 28.03 -11.79
C LEU A 196 -14.96 27.20 -11.39
N GLN A 197 -14.92 25.92 -11.79
CA GLN A 197 -13.84 25.01 -11.40
C GLN A 197 -12.98 24.60 -12.60
N PRO A 198 -11.65 24.79 -12.54
CA PRO A 198 -10.76 24.33 -13.59
C PRO A 198 -10.71 22.80 -13.61
N PHE A 199 -10.74 22.23 -14.81
CA PHE A 199 -10.41 20.83 -15.02
C PHE A 199 -8.91 20.64 -14.82
N THR A 200 -8.52 19.66 -14.01
CA THR A 200 -7.12 19.31 -13.74
C THR A 200 -6.95 17.81 -13.81
N GLU A 201 -6.01 17.35 -14.64
CA GLU A 201 -5.67 15.93 -14.81
C GLU A 201 -4.16 15.73 -14.86
N VAL A 202 -3.68 14.63 -14.28
CA VAL A 202 -2.27 14.24 -14.37
C VAL A 202 -2.03 13.56 -15.72
N THR A 203 -1.21 14.17 -16.57
CA THR A 203 -0.93 13.69 -17.94
C THR A 203 0.49 13.18 -18.11
N GLY A 204 1.31 13.26 -17.07
CA GLY A 204 2.65 12.71 -17.05
C GLY A 204 3.38 13.05 -15.76
N PHE A 205 4.67 12.71 -15.72
CA PHE A 205 5.53 12.98 -14.57
C PHE A 205 6.86 13.56 -15.04
N LYS A 206 7.49 14.33 -14.15
CA LYS A 206 8.90 14.71 -14.24
C LYS A 206 9.62 14.14 -13.02
N ALA A 207 10.89 13.78 -13.18
CA ALA A 207 11.69 13.23 -12.10
C ALA A 207 12.95 14.06 -11.88
N ASP A 208 13.34 14.15 -10.61
CA ASP A 208 14.64 14.63 -10.19
C ASP A 208 15.50 13.41 -9.90
N LEU A 209 16.63 13.29 -10.59
CA LEU A 209 17.54 12.16 -10.51
C LEU A 209 18.88 12.59 -9.93
N GLU A 210 19.48 11.72 -9.13
CA GLU A 210 20.83 11.87 -8.61
C GLU A 210 21.73 10.73 -9.08
N TYR A 211 22.95 11.07 -9.46
CA TYR A 211 24.02 10.13 -9.73
C TYR A 211 25.03 10.13 -8.57
N PRO A 212 24.88 9.22 -7.59
CA PRO A 212 25.77 9.10 -6.44
C PRO A 212 27.06 8.36 -6.81
N ALA A 213 27.90 8.99 -7.62
CA ALA A 213 29.22 8.49 -7.98
C ALA A 213 30.34 9.38 -7.43
N ALA A 214 31.60 9.01 -7.69
CA ALA A 214 32.78 9.79 -7.31
C ALA A 214 32.69 11.27 -7.75
N LYS A 215 31.99 11.55 -8.85
CA LYS A 215 31.58 12.89 -9.26
C LYS A 215 30.05 12.98 -9.21
N PRO A 216 29.46 13.48 -8.12
CA PRO A 216 28.02 13.55 -7.98
C PRO A 216 27.43 14.49 -9.03
N ARG A 217 26.32 14.08 -9.63
CA ARG A 217 25.55 14.90 -10.58
C ARG A 217 24.08 14.83 -10.24
N LYS A 218 23.39 15.95 -10.40
CA LYS A 218 21.94 16.04 -10.27
C LYS A 218 21.34 16.39 -11.62
N PHE A 219 20.28 15.69 -11.98
CA PHE A 219 19.49 15.94 -13.18
C PHE A 219 18.09 16.30 -12.72
N THR A 220 17.79 17.59 -12.71
CA THR A 220 16.51 18.10 -12.20
C THR A 220 15.49 18.22 -13.33
N SER A 221 14.22 18.08 -12.97
CA SER A 221 13.04 18.22 -13.82
C SER A 221 13.13 17.45 -15.14
N GLN A 222 13.68 16.23 -15.10
CA GLN A 222 13.82 15.35 -16.26
C GLN A 222 12.46 14.81 -16.68
N ARG A 223 12.22 14.83 -17.99
CA ARG A 223 10.97 14.42 -18.62
C ARG A 223 11.24 13.45 -19.74
N LYS A 224 10.19 12.79 -20.21
CA LYS A 224 10.23 12.02 -21.46
C LYS A 224 10.83 12.88 -22.58
N GLY A 225 11.84 12.35 -23.25
CA GLY A 225 12.57 12.98 -24.35
C GLY A 225 13.87 13.68 -23.94
N ASP A 226 14.07 13.98 -22.66
CA ASP A 226 15.27 14.68 -22.20
C ASP A 226 16.52 13.80 -22.32
N LYS A 227 17.67 14.45 -22.46
CA LYS A 227 18.97 13.79 -22.62
C LYS A 227 19.83 13.98 -21.37
N ILE A 228 20.41 12.88 -20.91
CA ILE A 228 21.24 12.80 -19.72
C ILE A 228 22.60 12.23 -20.12
N SER A 229 23.69 12.83 -19.64
CA SER A 229 25.05 12.35 -19.92
C SER A 229 25.73 11.81 -18.67
N ILE A 230 26.08 10.52 -18.70
CA ILE A 230 26.71 9.77 -17.60
C ILE A 230 27.95 9.10 -18.17
N GLU A 231 29.11 9.33 -17.56
CA GLU A 231 30.37 8.67 -17.92
C GLU A 231 30.71 8.73 -19.43
N LYS A 232 30.50 9.91 -20.05
CA LYS A 232 30.73 10.16 -21.49
C LYS A 232 29.80 9.37 -22.43
N ARG A 233 28.71 8.80 -21.90
CA ARG A 233 27.61 8.22 -22.68
C ARG A 233 26.35 9.06 -22.52
N ASN A 234 25.55 9.11 -23.57
CA ASN A 234 24.30 9.84 -23.59
C ASN A 234 23.14 8.86 -23.53
N TYR A 235 22.16 9.21 -22.70
CA TYR A 235 20.95 8.46 -22.49
C TYR A 235 19.77 9.37 -22.75
N LYS A 236 18.70 8.81 -23.32
CA LYS A 236 17.42 9.49 -23.49
C LYS A 236 16.44 8.96 -22.45
N VAL A 237 15.74 9.86 -21.79
CA VAL A 237 14.61 9.52 -20.92
C VAL A 237 13.45 9.08 -21.81
N VAL A 238 13.06 7.81 -21.71
CA VAL A 238 11.98 7.24 -22.55
C VAL A 238 10.64 7.31 -21.82
N PHE A 239 10.67 7.09 -20.51
CA PHE A 239 9.47 7.01 -19.69
C PHE A 239 9.76 7.52 -18.28
N VAL A 240 8.77 8.18 -17.71
CA VAL A 240 8.76 8.68 -16.32
C VAL A 240 7.37 8.42 -15.77
N SER A 241 7.30 7.68 -14.67
CA SER A 241 6.08 7.49 -13.87
C SER A 241 6.29 8.05 -12.46
N GLU A 242 5.32 7.79 -11.59
CA GLU A 242 5.41 8.11 -10.16
C GLU A 242 6.56 7.38 -9.45
N THR A 243 6.87 6.14 -9.86
CA THR A 243 7.82 5.27 -9.15
C THR A 243 9.00 4.82 -10.00
N GLU A 244 8.97 5.03 -11.31
CA GLU A 244 10.04 4.55 -12.20
C GLU A 244 10.44 5.55 -13.28
N VAL A 245 11.70 5.46 -13.68
CA VAL A 245 12.27 6.20 -14.80
C VAL A 245 13.03 5.24 -15.69
N VAL A 246 12.73 5.25 -16.98
CA VAL A 246 13.39 4.40 -17.97
C VAL A 246 14.29 5.25 -18.85
N LEU A 247 15.57 4.89 -18.88
CA LEU A 247 16.58 5.45 -19.75
C LEU A 247 16.89 4.51 -20.89
N SER A 248 17.17 5.04 -22.08
CA SER A 248 17.69 4.29 -23.22
C SER A 248 19.04 4.84 -23.63
N ASP A 249 20.04 3.98 -23.80
CA ASP A 249 21.35 4.34 -24.34
C ASP A 249 21.22 4.70 -25.83
N GLU A 250 21.65 5.91 -26.23
CA GLU A 250 21.51 6.38 -27.62
C GLU A 250 22.27 5.50 -28.63
N LYS A 251 23.34 4.81 -28.23
CA LYS A 251 24.15 3.99 -29.13
C LYS A 251 23.70 2.54 -29.21
N THR A 252 23.28 1.99 -28.07
CA THR A 252 22.96 0.56 -27.96
C THR A 252 21.46 0.27 -27.91
N SER A 253 20.62 1.31 -27.77
CA SER A 253 19.18 1.22 -27.51
C SER A 253 18.82 0.39 -26.26
N LYS A 254 19.80 0.05 -25.42
CA LYS A 254 19.57 -0.72 -24.21
C LYS A 254 18.77 0.12 -23.21
N HIS A 255 17.68 -0.46 -22.71
CA HIS A 255 16.84 0.16 -21.69
C HIS A 255 17.36 -0.15 -20.29
N THR A 256 17.28 0.83 -19.40
CA THR A 256 17.59 0.73 -17.98
C THR A 256 16.47 1.36 -17.18
N THR A 257 15.85 0.57 -16.31
CA THR A 257 14.77 1.02 -15.43
C THR A 257 15.35 1.34 -14.06
N ILE A 258 15.05 2.53 -13.56
CA ILE A 258 15.38 3.01 -12.23
C ILE A 258 14.08 3.08 -11.46
N THR A 259 14.01 2.41 -10.31
CA THR A 259 12.83 2.42 -9.44
C THR A 259 13.10 3.23 -8.18
N SER A 260 12.08 3.98 -7.74
CA SER A 260 12.03 4.62 -6.44
C SER A 260 11.97 3.50 -5.40
N GLY A 261 12.94 3.47 -4.48
CA GLY A 261 13.05 2.43 -3.45
C GLY A 261 11.95 2.45 -2.38
N LEU A 262 10.83 3.12 -2.63
CA LEU A 262 9.67 3.13 -1.75
C LEU A 262 8.75 1.94 -2.09
N VAL A 263 9.14 0.77 -1.61
CA VAL A 263 8.13 -0.19 -1.16
C VAL A 263 7.66 0.33 0.19
N GLN A 264 6.48 0.95 0.23
CA GLN A 264 5.78 1.23 1.49
C GLN A 264 5.46 -0.08 2.21
#